data_AF-S4PQC2-F1
#
_entry.id   AF-S4PQC2-F1
#
_cell.length_a   1.000
_cell.length_b   1.000
_cell.length_c   1.000
_cell.angle_alpha   90.00
_cell.angle_beta   90.00
_cell.angle_gamma   90.00
#
_symmetry.space_group_name_H-M   'P 1'
#
loop_
_entity.id
_entity.type
_entity.pdbx_description
1 polymer ?
#
loop_
_entity_poly.entity_id
_entity_poly.type
_entity_poly.pdbx_seq_one_letter_code
_entity_poly.pdbx_strand_id
1 'polypeptide(L)'
;QFFGHTHYDEFEVFYDPNDLGRATSIAYVGPSVSPYYDLNLGYRIYYVDGDHDSTTRLVVDHETWIMNLKEANLFGYPIWYKLYSARSAYMMPSLRPQDWDTFIDDMTSKEDVFNL
;
A
#
# COMPACT_ATOMS: atom_id res chain seq x y z
N GLN A 1 -0.80 -11.01 -0.01
CA GLN A 1 -1.83 -11.32 -1.04
C GLN A 1 -2.08 -10.05 -1.84
N PHE A 2 -2.53 -10.15 -3.10
CA PHE A 2 -2.66 -8.98 -4.00
C PHE A 2 -4.05 -8.92 -4.62
N PHE A 3 -4.74 -7.80 -4.44
CA PHE A 3 -6.10 -7.57 -4.89
C PHE A 3 -6.25 -6.16 -5.47
N GLY A 4 -7.45 -5.84 -5.94
CA GLY A 4 -7.84 -4.52 -6.46
C GLY A 4 -9.34 -4.33 -6.24
N HIS A 5 -10.07 -3.94 -7.28
CA HIS A 5 -11.53 -3.75 -7.28
C HIS A 5 -12.05 -2.52 -6.52
N THR A 6 -11.51 -2.19 -5.34
CA THR A 6 -12.00 -1.02 -4.56
C THR A 6 -11.63 0.32 -5.21
N HIS A 7 -10.60 0.31 -6.07
CA HIS A 7 -9.98 1.46 -6.72
C HIS A 7 -9.12 2.36 -5.82
N TYR A 8 -9.19 2.16 -4.50
CA TYR A 8 -8.44 2.91 -3.50
C TYR A 8 -7.13 2.20 -3.12
N ASP A 9 -6.27 2.94 -2.40
CA ASP A 9 -5.06 2.40 -1.81
C ASP A 9 -5.34 1.91 -0.39
N GLU A 10 -5.48 0.60 -0.23
CA GLU A 10 -5.95 -0.01 1.02
C GLU A 10 -5.22 -1.32 1.31
N PHE A 11 -5.44 -1.85 2.49
CA PHE A 11 -4.98 -3.17 2.88
C PHE A 11 -5.92 -3.80 3.89
N GLU A 12 -5.90 -5.14 3.97
CA GLU A 12 -6.61 -5.92 4.98
C GLU A 12 -5.62 -6.80 5.73
N VAL A 13 -5.72 -6.83 7.06
CA VAL A 13 -4.92 -7.71 7.93
C VAL A 13 -5.78 -8.90 8.37
N PHE A 14 -5.22 -10.10 8.23
CA PHE A 14 -5.88 -11.35 8.61
C PHE A 14 -5.29 -11.88 9.90
N TYR A 15 -6.15 -12.33 10.82
CA TYR A 15 -5.76 -12.80 12.14
C TYR A 15 -5.98 -14.30 12.30
N ASP A 16 -5.28 -14.89 13.27
CA ASP A 16 -5.50 -16.27 13.68
C ASP A 16 -6.97 -16.46 14.11
N PRO A 17 -7.73 -17.39 13.51
CA PRO A 17 -9.15 -17.51 13.77
C PRO A 17 -9.48 -18.01 15.18
N ASN A 18 -8.51 -18.52 15.94
CA ASN A 18 -8.74 -19.05 17.28
C ASN A 18 -8.89 -17.94 18.34
N ASP A 19 -8.10 -16.89 18.25
CA ASP A 19 -8.04 -15.82 19.26
C ASP A 19 -8.11 -14.39 18.67
N LEU A 20 -8.00 -14.26 17.34
CA LEU A 20 -7.90 -12.98 16.62
C LEU A 20 -6.80 -12.05 17.15
N GLY A 21 -5.82 -12.60 17.89
CA GLY A 21 -4.79 -11.84 18.59
C GLY A 21 -3.45 -11.76 17.85
N ARG A 22 -3.27 -12.56 16.80
CA ARG A 22 -2.03 -12.61 16.02
C ARG A 22 -2.29 -12.36 14.55
N ALA A 23 -1.70 -11.31 14.00
CA ALA A 23 -1.69 -11.05 12.57
C ALA A 23 -0.91 -12.14 11.81
N THR A 24 -1.50 -12.68 10.75
CA THR A 24 -0.98 -13.83 10.00
C THR A 24 -0.73 -13.54 8.52
N SER A 25 -1.48 -12.62 7.92
CA SER A 25 -1.36 -12.27 6.50
C SER A 25 -1.82 -10.84 6.24
N ILE A 26 -1.41 -10.30 5.09
CA ILE A 26 -1.87 -9.01 4.56
C ILE A 26 -2.39 -9.23 3.15
N ALA A 27 -3.55 -8.67 2.84
CA ALA A 27 -4.02 -8.41 1.49
C ALA A 27 -3.74 -6.95 1.15
N TYR A 28 -2.92 -6.73 0.13
CA TYR A 28 -2.72 -5.39 -0.43
C TYR A 28 -3.78 -5.16 -1.50
N VAL A 29 -4.47 -4.03 -1.42
CA VAL A 29 -5.45 -3.59 -2.40
C VAL A 29 -4.84 -2.46 -3.21
N GLY A 30 -4.52 -2.76 -4.46
CA GLY A 30 -3.92 -1.82 -5.40
C GLY A 30 -4.90 -0.72 -5.84
N PRO A 31 -4.42 0.52 -6.07
CA PRO A 31 -5.24 1.59 -6.57
C PRO A 31 -5.52 1.33 -8.05
N SER A 32 -6.51 2.02 -8.61
CA SER A 32 -6.86 1.82 -10.00
C SER A 32 -6.16 2.78 -10.96
N VAL A 33 -5.94 2.30 -12.18
CA VAL A 33 -5.58 3.14 -13.34
C VAL A 33 -6.82 3.88 -13.87
N SER A 34 -8.02 3.59 -13.39
CA SER A 34 -9.23 4.32 -13.79
C SER A 34 -9.41 5.53 -12.89
N PRO A 35 -9.79 6.71 -13.41
CA PRO A 35 -10.16 7.83 -12.55
C PRO A 35 -11.55 7.66 -11.90
N TYR A 36 -12.21 6.52 -12.08
CA TYR A 36 -13.58 6.32 -11.60
C TYR A 36 -13.62 6.00 -10.08
N TYR A 37 -14.25 6.81 -9.23
CA TYR A 37 -14.71 8.17 -9.48
C TYR A 37 -13.85 9.17 -8.70
N ASP A 38 -13.50 10.26 -9.38
CA ASP A 38 -12.77 11.40 -8.81
C ASP A 38 -11.40 11.05 -8.19
N LEU A 39 -10.66 10.15 -8.84
CA LEU A 39 -9.31 9.75 -8.43
C LEU A 39 -8.25 10.13 -9.49
N ASN A 40 -7.03 10.35 -9.02
CA ASN A 40 -5.86 10.31 -9.90
C ASN A 40 -5.59 8.87 -10.35
N LEU A 41 -5.02 8.72 -11.53
CA LEU A 41 -4.63 7.40 -12.04
C LEU A 41 -3.43 6.90 -11.24
N GLY A 42 -3.48 5.65 -10.78
CA GLY A 42 -2.43 5.06 -9.97
C GLY A 42 -2.01 3.66 -10.43
N TYR A 43 -0.74 3.32 -10.21
CA TYR A 43 -0.26 1.93 -10.26
C TYR A 43 0.70 1.66 -9.09
N ARG A 44 0.93 0.37 -8.82
CA ARG A 44 1.80 -0.09 -7.73
C ARG A 44 2.93 -0.99 -8.21
N ILE A 45 4.11 -0.81 -7.63
CA ILE A 45 5.26 -1.71 -7.77
C ILE A 45 5.51 -2.35 -6.41
N TYR A 46 5.57 -3.68 -6.37
CA TYR A 46 5.96 -4.43 -5.17
C TYR A 46 7.41 -4.88 -5.28
N TYR A 47 8.17 -4.64 -4.23
CA TYR A 47 9.47 -5.26 -4.02
C TYR A 47 9.24 -6.50 -3.17
N VAL A 48 9.68 -7.65 -3.68
CA VAL A 48 9.50 -8.95 -3.03
C VAL A 48 10.86 -9.55 -2.77
N ASP A 49 10.97 -10.26 -1.65
CA ASP A 49 12.17 -11.00 -1.31
C ASP A 49 12.54 -11.99 -2.43
N GLY A 50 13.76 -11.82 -2.95
CA GLY A 50 14.19 -12.34 -4.25
C GLY A 50 14.55 -13.82 -4.25
N ASP A 51 15.13 -14.28 -5.35
CA ASP A 51 15.56 -15.67 -5.49
C ASP A 51 16.85 -15.95 -4.70
N HIS A 52 16.74 -16.67 -3.58
CA HIS A 52 17.86 -17.23 -2.81
C HIS A 52 17.40 -18.40 -1.92
N ASP A 53 18.36 -19.17 -1.37
CA ASP A 53 18.12 -20.43 -0.63
C ASP A 53 17.18 -20.31 0.58
N SER A 54 17.07 -19.11 1.15
CA SER A 54 16.27 -18.80 2.34
C SER A 54 15.18 -17.75 2.06
N THR A 55 14.73 -17.63 0.81
CA THR A 55 13.75 -16.63 0.40
C THR A 55 12.42 -16.77 1.13
N THR A 56 11.93 -15.64 1.64
CA THR A 56 10.64 -15.57 2.32
C THR A 56 9.48 -15.37 1.33
N ARG A 57 9.78 -14.89 0.11
CA ARG A 57 8.78 -14.43 -0.88
C ARG A 57 7.80 -13.39 -0.35
N LEU A 58 8.14 -12.71 0.75
CA LEU A 58 7.33 -11.66 1.33
C LEU A 58 7.60 -10.33 0.62
N VAL A 59 6.61 -9.46 0.64
CA VAL A 59 6.78 -8.08 0.21
C VAL A 59 7.73 -7.38 1.18
N VAL A 60 8.80 -6.78 0.66
CA VAL A 60 9.80 -6.04 1.44
C VAL A 60 9.55 -4.54 1.42
N ASP A 61 8.96 -4.02 0.35
CA ASP A 61 8.43 -2.65 0.24
C ASP A 61 7.43 -2.57 -0.92
N HIS A 62 6.67 -1.48 -1.03
CA HIS A 62 5.94 -1.16 -2.24
C HIS A 62 5.89 0.34 -2.50
N GLU A 63 5.78 0.69 -3.78
CA GLU A 63 5.66 2.07 -4.23
C GLU A 63 4.36 2.29 -4.96
N THR A 64 3.73 3.42 -4.69
CA THR A 64 2.57 3.89 -5.44
C THR A 64 2.99 5.04 -6.31
N TRP A 65 2.65 4.95 -7.59
CA TRP A 65 2.91 5.97 -8.60
C TRP A 65 1.59 6.52 -9.10
N ILE A 66 1.50 7.84 -9.23
CA ILE A 66 0.29 8.48 -9.72
C ILE A 66 0.58 9.42 -10.87
N MET A 67 -0.46 9.69 -11.67
CA MET A 67 -0.49 10.76 -12.64
C MET A 67 -1.59 11.75 -12.22
N ASN A 68 -1.20 13.00 -12.02
CA ASN A 68 -2.16 14.07 -11.70
C ASN A 68 -3.01 14.38 -12.94
N LEU A 69 -4.28 13.99 -12.91
CA LEU A 69 -5.18 14.11 -14.06
C LEU A 69 -5.44 15.58 -14.44
N LYS A 70 -5.50 16.47 -13.45
CA LYS A 70 -5.69 17.90 -13.67
C LYS A 70 -4.50 18.51 -14.42
N GLU A 71 -3.28 18.18 -14.00
CA GLU A 71 -2.05 18.66 -14.65
C GLU A 71 -1.88 18.06 -16.05
N ALA A 72 -2.13 16.76 -16.21
CA ALA A 72 -2.07 16.10 -17.50
C ALA A 72 -3.03 16.74 -18.53
N ASN A 73 -4.25 17.08 -18.11
CA ASN A 73 -5.23 17.79 -18.94
C ASN A 73 -4.80 19.23 -19.27
N LEU A 74 -4.09 19.90 -18.35
CA LEU A 74 -3.58 21.26 -18.59
C LEU A 74 -2.41 21.27 -19.57
N PHE A 75 -1.47 20.34 -19.44
CA PHE A 75 -0.24 20.29 -20.24
C PHE A 75 -0.40 19.51 -21.56
N GLY A 76 -1.42 18.65 -21.67
CA GLY A 76 -1.66 17.82 -22.84
C GLY A 76 -0.81 16.56 -22.92
N TYR A 77 -0.11 16.19 -21.85
CA TYR A 77 0.64 14.93 -21.74
C TYR A 77 0.70 14.45 -20.28
N PRO A 78 0.75 13.13 -20.03
CA PRO A 78 0.80 12.58 -18.68
C PRO A 78 2.20 12.70 -18.08
N ILE A 79 2.28 13.07 -16.81
CA ILE A 79 3.48 12.99 -15.99
C ILE A 79 3.20 12.04 -14.82
N TRP A 80 3.93 10.93 -14.79
CA TRP A 80 3.88 9.98 -13.68
C TRP A 80 4.98 10.30 -12.68
N TYR A 81 4.63 10.29 -11.40
CA TYR A 81 5.59 10.46 -10.32
C TYR A 81 5.29 9.51 -9.17
N LYS A 82 6.34 9.16 -8.42
CA LYS A 82 6.22 8.36 -7.21
C LYS A 82 5.50 9.18 -6.16
N LEU A 83 4.34 8.69 -5.72
CA LEU A 83 3.60 9.29 -4.61
C LEU A 83 4.30 8.97 -3.29
N TYR A 84 4.58 7.69 -3.04
CA TYR A 84 5.26 7.24 -1.81
C TYR A 84 5.88 5.83 -1.95
N SER A 85 6.73 5.46 -0.99
CA SER A 85 7.00 4.06 -0.64
C SER A 85 6.50 3.80 0.78
N ALA A 86 5.89 2.64 1.03
CA ALA A 86 5.21 2.36 2.29
C ALA A 86 6.16 2.49 3.49
N ARG A 87 7.34 1.87 3.41
CA ARG A 87 8.31 1.95 4.51
C ARG A 87 8.78 3.36 4.78
N SER A 88 8.99 4.16 3.73
CA SER A 88 9.44 5.55 3.88
C SER A 88 8.35 6.46 4.41
N ALA A 89 7.11 6.33 3.94
CA ALA A 89 6.00 7.19 4.35
C ALA A 89 5.57 6.91 5.79
N TYR A 90 5.40 5.63 6.12
CA TYR A 90 4.87 5.19 7.40
C TYR A 90 5.95 4.89 8.45
N MET A 91 7.23 5.15 8.12
CA MET A 91 8.38 4.84 8.96
C MET A 91 8.42 3.37 9.43
N MET A 92 7.88 2.46 8.62
CA MET A 92 7.74 1.05 8.99
C MET A 92 9.08 0.30 8.84
N PRO A 93 9.52 -0.46 9.86
CA PRO A 93 10.77 -1.20 9.81
C PRO A 93 10.74 -2.33 8.77
N SER A 94 9.59 -2.99 8.63
CA SER A 94 9.27 -3.97 7.59
C SER A 94 7.77 -3.96 7.28
N LEU A 95 7.34 -4.77 6.31
CA LEU A 95 5.92 -4.92 5.92
C LEU A 95 5.36 -6.30 6.30
N ARG A 96 5.73 -6.81 7.48
CA ARG A 96 5.20 -8.09 8.01
C ARG A 96 3.79 -7.87 8.57
N PRO A 97 2.98 -8.94 8.76
CA PRO A 97 1.62 -8.80 9.28
C PRO A 97 1.57 -8.01 10.59
N GLN A 98 2.52 -8.26 11.50
CA GLN A 98 2.59 -7.57 12.78
C GLN A 98 2.94 -6.08 12.67
N ASP A 99 3.71 -5.69 11.64
CA ASP A 99 4.05 -4.28 11.42
C ASP A 99 2.81 -3.51 10.95
N TRP A 100 2.01 -4.11 10.06
CA TRP A 100 0.73 -3.54 9.61
C TRP A 100 -0.31 -3.47 10.72
N ASP A 101 -0.37 -4.48 11.58
CA ASP A 101 -1.22 -4.50 12.78
C ASP A 101 -0.85 -3.33 13.72
N THR A 102 0.43 -3.17 14.03
CA THR A 102 0.93 -2.04 14.84
C THR A 102 0.64 -0.69 14.18
N PHE A 103 0.74 -0.62 12.85
CA PHE A 103 0.44 0.60 12.10
C PHE A 103 -1.05 0.97 12.18
N ILE A 104 -1.96 -0.01 12.21
CA ILE A 104 -3.40 0.25 12.46
C ILE A 104 -3.60 0.86 13.85
N ASP A 105 -2.94 0.33 14.88
CA ASP A 105 -3.00 0.90 16.24
C ASP A 105 -2.47 2.35 16.26
N ASP A 106 -1.41 2.64 15.50
CA ASP A 106 -0.87 3.98 15.37
C ASP A 106 -1.85 4.92 14.65
N MET A 107 -2.45 4.50 13.53
CA MET A 107 -3.47 5.29 12.82
C MET A 107 -4.71 5.57 13.68
N THR A 108 -5.14 4.61 14.49
CA THR A 108 -6.33 4.79 15.36
C THR A 108 -6.06 5.70 16.56
N SER A 109 -4.80 5.85 16.97
CA SER A 109 -4.40 6.65 18.14
C SER A 109 -3.78 8.01 17.80
N LYS A 110 -3.27 8.20 16.58
CA LYS A 110 -2.54 9.41 16.15
C LYS A 110 -3.14 9.95 14.86
N GLU A 111 -3.85 11.08 14.97
CA GLU A 111 -4.51 11.72 13.83
C GLU A 111 -3.53 12.13 12.70
N ASP A 112 -2.32 12.58 13.04
CA ASP A 112 -1.29 12.92 12.05
C ASP A 112 -0.82 11.70 11.24
N VAL A 113 -0.88 10.50 11.82
CA VAL A 113 -0.52 9.26 11.12
C VAL A 113 -1.67 8.80 10.22
N PHE A 114 -2.92 9.00 10.66
CA PHE A 114 -4.10 8.70 9.85
C PHE A 114 -4.26 9.63 8.64
N ASN A 115 -3.93 10.91 8.79
CA ASN A 115 -4.06 11.93 7.74
C ASN A 115 -2.81 12.07 6.83
N LEU A 116 -1.86 11.15 6.94
CA LEU A 116 -0.56 11.23 6.25
C LEU A 116 -0.66 11.12 4.71
#